data_AF-A0A521BME5-F1
#
_entry.id   AF-A0A521BME5-F1
#
_cell.length_a   1.000
_cell.length_b   1.000
_cell.length_c   1.000
_cell.angle_alpha   90.00
_cell.angle_beta   90.00
_cell.angle_gamma   90.00
#
_symmetry.space_group_name_H-M   'P 1'
#
loop_
_entity.id
_entity.type
_entity.pdbx_description
1 polymer ?
#
loop_
_entity_poly.entity_id
_entity_poly.type
_entity_poly.pdbx_seq_one_letter_code
_entity_poly.pdbx_strand_id
1 'polypeptide(L)'
;MFEFLRSYIIYLALLSGTIGLFALPKLPSNKAKFLVLLIWFSVVIEIVGYYFTQWTGLLNFHVYNFYMFASLSAYILLLRALLTKKDHRISAVLFLILFIVSFFLNILYFKEDINRSFTYSFAIGVLLVLILSCLYLIEIFNSEKILNFKKSVFFWYILGILVFHVPFTPFMLAINWFLIKQDDSIFSLVVFILNFLAHSCFIIGFIWSEKKYNY
;
A
#
# COMPACT_ATOMS: atom_id res chain seq x y z
N MET A 1 -20.22 -15.05 -9.23
CA MET A 1 -19.85 -14.79 -10.65
C MET A 1 -18.47 -14.15 -10.80
N PHE A 2 -18.02 -13.29 -9.88
CA PHE A 2 -16.76 -12.52 -10.04
C PHE A 2 -15.60 -12.96 -9.12
N GLU A 3 -15.75 -14.07 -8.39
CA GLU A 3 -14.73 -14.59 -7.46
C GLU A 3 -13.38 -14.84 -8.12
N PHE A 4 -13.37 -15.22 -9.40
CA PHE A 4 -12.14 -15.44 -10.17
C PHE A 4 -11.28 -14.18 -10.33
N LEU A 5 -11.85 -12.96 -10.20
CA LEU A 5 -11.09 -11.72 -10.41
C LEU A 5 -9.93 -11.59 -9.42
N ARG A 6 -10.07 -12.15 -8.22
CA ARG A 6 -9.02 -12.12 -7.20
C ARG A 6 -7.74 -12.83 -7.68
N SER A 7 -7.85 -13.93 -8.43
CA SER A 7 -6.66 -14.61 -8.96
C SER A 7 -5.92 -13.81 -10.03
N TYR A 8 -6.54 -12.76 -10.59
CA TYR A 8 -5.89 -11.92 -11.61
C TYR A 8 -5.05 -10.78 -11.03
N ILE A 9 -5.16 -10.49 -9.73
CA ILE A 9 -4.42 -9.40 -9.07
C ILE A 9 -2.91 -9.60 -9.18
N ILE A 10 -2.44 -10.85 -9.05
CA ILE A 10 -1.02 -11.18 -9.19
C ILE A 10 -0.46 -10.76 -10.55
N TYR A 11 -1.24 -10.87 -11.63
CA TYR A 11 -0.78 -10.48 -12.96
C TYR A 11 -0.64 -8.96 -13.10
N LEU A 12 -1.49 -8.18 -12.42
CA LEU A 12 -1.34 -6.71 -12.35
C LEU A 12 -0.06 -6.31 -11.62
N ALA A 13 0.22 -6.98 -10.50
CA ALA A 13 1.45 -6.77 -9.73
C ALA A 13 2.69 -7.19 -10.52
N LEU A 14 2.67 -8.34 -11.20
CA LEU A 14 3.74 -8.79 -12.09
C LEU A 14 3.98 -7.83 -13.26
N LEU A 15 2.91 -7.35 -13.91
CA LEU A 15 3.02 -6.39 -15.01
C LEU A 15 3.68 -5.09 -14.54
N SER A 16 3.19 -4.50 -13.45
CA SER A 16 3.77 -3.25 -12.93
C SER A 16 5.19 -3.45 -12.37
N GLY A 17 5.46 -4.60 -11.75
CA GLY A 17 6.78 -4.96 -11.21
C GLY A 17 7.82 -5.19 -12.29
N THR A 18 7.46 -5.85 -13.40
CA THR A 18 8.34 -6.04 -14.56
C THR A 18 8.65 -4.73 -15.27
N ILE A 19 7.64 -3.88 -15.49
CA ILE A 19 7.85 -2.51 -16.01
C ILE A 19 8.75 -1.71 -15.06
N GLY A 20 8.56 -1.84 -13.74
CA GLY A 20 9.43 -1.24 -12.73
C GLY A 20 10.89 -1.70 -12.81
N LEU A 21 11.13 -3.00 -13.06
CA LEU A 21 12.48 -3.54 -13.28
C LEU A 21 13.14 -2.93 -14.52
N PHE A 22 12.42 -2.84 -15.64
CA PHE A 22 12.94 -2.18 -16.85
C PHE A 22 13.19 -0.67 -16.64
N ALA A 23 12.41 -0.04 -15.76
CA ALA A 23 12.59 1.37 -15.42
C ALA A 23 13.73 1.64 -14.43
N LEU A 24 14.37 0.63 -13.82
CA LEU A 24 15.44 0.81 -12.83
C LEU A 24 16.56 1.80 -13.23
N PRO A 25 17.05 1.84 -14.49
CA PRO A 25 18.04 2.84 -14.90
C PRO A 25 17.57 4.30 -14.77
N LYS A 26 16.25 4.53 -14.80
CA LYS A 26 15.60 5.84 -14.58
C LYS A 26 15.38 6.17 -13.09
N LEU A 27 15.66 5.23 -12.18
CA LEU A 27 15.44 5.33 -10.74
C LEU A 27 16.79 5.43 -10.01
N PRO A 28 17.40 6.63 -9.91
CA PRO A 28 18.76 6.79 -9.42
C PRO A 28 18.87 6.57 -7.91
N SER A 29 17.86 6.98 -7.15
CA SER A 29 17.87 6.92 -5.68
C SER A 29 17.44 5.54 -5.15
N ASN A 30 18.00 5.15 -4.00
CA ASN A 30 17.58 3.93 -3.30
C ASN A 30 16.09 3.97 -2.93
N LYS A 31 15.55 5.15 -2.65
CA LYS A 31 14.12 5.37 -2.38
C LYS A 31 13.26 5.00 -3.59
N ALA A 32 13.70 5.37 -4.80
CA ALA A 32 12.97 5.06 -6.02
C ALA A 32 13.02 3.55 -6.36
N LYS A 33 14.18 2.91 -6.15
CA LYS A 33 14.33 1.45 -6.29
C LYS A 33 13.49 0.68 -5.26
N PHE A 34 13.34 1.23 -4.06
CA PHE A 34 12.49 0.67 -3.01
C PHE A 34 11.03 0.54 -3.44
N LEU A 35 10.52 1.40 -4.33
CA LEU A 35 9.16 1.28 -4.87
C LEU A 35 8.96 -0.02 -5.66
N VAL A 36 9.96 -0.38 -6.48
CA VAL A 36 9.96 -1.63 -7.27
C VAL A 36 10.03 -2.83 -6.33
N LEU A 37 10.86 -2.74 -5.28
CA LEU A 37 10.93 -3.78 -4.25
C LEU A 37 9.58 -4.00 -3.56
N LEU A 38 8.86 -2.93 -3.21
CA LEU A 38 7.54 -3.05 -2.58
C LEU A 38 6.48 -3.68 -3.49
N ILE A 39 6.53 -3.44 -4.80
CA ILE A 39 5.64 -4.13 -5.77
C ILE A 39 5.99 -5.62 -5.84
N TRP A 40 7.26 -5.97 -5.90
CA TRP A 40 7.66 -7.39 -5.89
C TRP A 40 7.37 -8.08 -4.55
N PHE A 41 7.44 -7.34 -3.45
CA PHE A 41 7.01 -7.83 -2.15
C PHE A 41 5.52 -8.19 -2.17
N SER A 42 4.65 -7.40 -2.81
CA SER A 42 3.23 -7.77 -2.95
C SER A 42 3.03 -9.01 -3.82
N VAL A 43 3.80 -9.19 -4.90
CA VAL A 43 3.77 -10.44 -5.71
C VAL A 43 4.08 -11.66 -4.85
N VAL A 44 5.16 -11.59 -4.04
CA VAL A 44 5.54 -12.69 -3.14
C VAL A 44 4.43 -12.99 -2.14
N ILE A 45 3.83 -11.95 -1.56
CA ILE A 45 2.74 -12.09 -0.60
C ILE A 45 1.50 -12.72 -1.23
N GLU A 46 1.14 -12.40 -2.47
CA GLU A 46 0.01 -13.04 -3.14
C GLU A 46 0.27 -14.54 -3.39
N ILE A 47 1.48 -14.90 -3.81
CA ILE A 47 1.86 -16.32 -3.98
C ILE A 47 1.80 -17.05 -2.64
N VAL A 48 2.45 -16.49 -1.61
CA VAL A 48 2.47 -17.09 -0.28
C VAL A 48 1.05 -17.21 0.26
N GLY A 49 0.25 -16.14 0.21
CA GLY A 49 -1.12 -16.11 0.70
C GLY A 49 -2.07 -17.09 0.01
N TYR A 50 -1.85 -17.36 -1.28
CA TYR A 50 -2.61 -18.36 -2.04
C TYR A 50 -2.31 -19.78 -1.56
N TYR A 51 -1.04 -20.13 -1.38
CA TYR A 51 -0.64 -21.49 -0.99
C TYR A 51 -0.55 -21.72 0.54
N PHE A 52 -0.60 -20.66 1.36
CA PHE A 52 -0.34 -20.73 2.80
C PHE A 52 -1.22 -21.73 3.54
N THR A 53 -2.52 -21.72 3.26
CA THR A 53 -3.47 -22.63 3.91
C THR A 53 -3.20 -24.08 3.56
N GLN A 54 -2.79 -24.35 2.31
CA GLN A 54 -2.44 -25.70 1.88
C GLN A 54 -1.14 -26.18 2.54
N TRP A 55 -0.16 -25.30 2.73
CA TRP A 55 1.14 -25.65 3.31
C TRP A 55 1.11 -25.82 4.82
N THR A 56 0.27 -25.05 5.53
CA THR A 56 0.35 -24.94 7.00
C THR A 56 -0.91 -25.38 7.72
N GLY A 57 -2.05 -25.49 7.02
CA GLY A 57 -3.37 -25.70 7.64
C GLY A 57 -3.92 -24.46 8.37
N LEU A 58 -3.19 -23.34 8.42
CA LEU A 58 -3.60 -22.08 9.03
C LEU A 58 -4.28 -21.17 7.99
N LEU A 59 -5.17 -20.29 8.44
CA LEU A 59 -5.80 -19.32 7.56
C LEU A 59 -4.80 -18.27 7.05
N ASN A 60 -4.98 -17.82 5.82
CA ASN A 60 -4.10 -16.83 5.17
C ASN A 60 -4.12 -15.43 5.81
N PHE A 61 -4.99 -15.17 6.80
CA PHE A 61 -5.01 -13.93 7.57
C PHE A 61 -3.65 -13.59 8.19
N HIS A 62 -2.86 -14.58 8.60
CA HIS A 62 -1.52 -14.36 9.11
C HIS A 62 -0.59 -13.69 8.10
N VAL A 63 -0.63 -14.16 6.85
CA VAL A 63 0.18 -13.61 5.75
C VAL A 63 -0.23 -12.18 5.45
N TYR A 64 -1.55 -11.93 5.36
CA TYR A 64 -2.07 -10.61 5.04
C TYR A 64 -1.93 -9.61 6.22
N ASN A 65 -1.99 -10.07 7.47
CA ASN A 65 -1.70 -9.24 8.65
C ASN A 65 -0.21 -8.87 8.73
N PHE A 66 0.71 -9.80 8.40
CA PHE A 66 2.13 -9.49 8.27
C PHE A 66 2.38 -8.51 7.12
N TYR A 67 1.77 -8.75 5.95
CA TYR A 67 1.87 -7.85 4.81
C TYR A 67 1.38 -6.45 5.13
N MET A 68 0.23 -6.33 5.81
CA MET A 68 -0.30 -5.07 6.31
C MET A 68 0.74 -4.32 7.16
N PHE A 69 1.31 -4.99 8.16
CA PHE A 69 2.31 -4.40 9.05
C PHE A 69 3.54 -3.93 8.27
N ALA A 70 4.10 -4.79 7.43
CA ALA A 70 5.30 -4.50 6.64
C ALA A 70 5.06 -3.37 5.63
N SER A 71 3.97 -3.42 4.87
CA SER A 71 3.66 -2.45 3.81
C SER A 71 3.33 -1.07 4.36
N LEU A 72 2.46 -0.95 5.37
CA LEU A 72 2.13 0.35 5.96
C LEU A 72 3.33 0.98 6.65
N SER A 73 4.15 0.20 7.35
CA SER A 73 5.42 0.69 7.92
C SER A 73 6.35 1.20 6.83
N ALA A 74 6.49 0.45 5.72
CA ALA A 74 7.30 0.86 4.59
C ALA A 74 6.79 2.14 3.91
N TYR A 75 5.48 2.30 3.77
CA TYR A 75 4.88 3.53 3.22
C TYR A 75 5.13 4.74 4.11
N ILE A 76 4.99 4.61 5.44
CA ILE A 76 5.30 5.69 6.39
C ILE A 76 6.78 6.06 6.31
N LEU A 77 7.68 5.08 6.27
CA LEU A 77 9.13 5.30 6.14
C LEU A 77 9.50 5.94 4.80
N LEU A 78 8.86 5.53 3.71
CA LEU A 78 9.02 6.13 2.39
C LEU A 78 8.58 7.60 2.42
N LEU A 79 7.37 7.89 2.93
CA LEU A 79 6.85 9.25 3.06
C LEU A 79 7.77 10.12 3.93
N ARG A 80 8.24 9.62 5.06
CA ARG A 80 9.26 10.30 5.90
C ARG A 80 10.49 10.68 5.10
N ALA A 81 10.99 9.78 4.25
CA ALA A 81 12.18 10.01 3.43
C ALA A 81 11.96 11.00 2.27
N LEU A 82 10.71 11.22 1.87
CA LEU A 82 10.30 12.14 0.82
C LEU A 82 9.95 13.54 1.34
N LEU A 83 9.44 13.63 2.56
CA LEU A 83 9.17 14.91 3.23
C LEU A 83 10.46 15.72 3.40
N THR A 84 10.36 17.03 3.27
CA THR A 84 11.45 17.99 3.32
C THR A 84 11.43 18.80 4.61
N LYS A 85 10.24 19.20 5.09
CA LYS A 85 10.11 19.95 6.34
C LYS A 85 10.40 19.07 7.55
N LYS A 86 11.18 19.61 8.49
CA LYS A 86 11.58 18.90 9.72
C LYS A 86 10.36 18.45 10.53
N ASP A 87 9.36 19.31 10.68
CA ASP A 87 8.17 19.03 11.47
C ASP A 87 7.36 17.87 10.87
N HIS A 88 7.18 17.86 9.54
CA HIS A 88 6.49 16.75 8.88
C HIS A 88 7.25 15.43 9.00
N ARG A 89 8.59 15.45 8.97
CA ARG A 89 9.43 14.27 9.22
C ARG A 89 9.28 13.75 10.65
N ILE A 90 9.16 14.64 11.63
CA ILE A 90 8.91 14.27 13.04
C ILE A 90 7.53 13.64 13.15
N SER A 91 6.50 14.25 12.56
CA SER A 91 5.14 13.66 12.50
C SER A 91 5.14 12.26 11.90
N ALA A 92 5.92 12.01 10.84
CA ALA A 92 6.03 10.68 10.25
C ALA A 92 6.63 9.64 11.21
N VAL A 93 7.60 10.02 12.04
CA VAL A 93 8.17 9.12 13.08
C VAL A 93 7.13 8.85 14.16
N LEU A 94 6.44 9.87 14.64
CA LEU A 94 5.37 9.72 15.64
C LEU A 94 4.25 8.83 15.12
N PHE A 95 3.87 8.97 13.86
CA PHE A 95 2.86 8.13 13.22
C PHE A 95 3.32 6.69 13.05
N LEU A 96 4.60 6.46 12.74
CA LEU A 96 5.14 5.09 12.71
C LEU A 96 5.05 4.43 14.08
N ILE A 97 5.45 5.15 15.14
CA ILE A 97 5.34 4.65 16.52
C ILE A 97 3.87 4.35 16.86
N LEU A 98 2.97 5.27 16.56
CA LEU A 98 1.53 5.11 16.79
C LEU A 98 0.96 3.88 16.06
N PHE A 99 1.35 3.68 14.79
CA PHE A 99 0.92 2.51 14.02
C PHE A 99 1.44 1.21 14.63
N ILE A 100 2.73 1.14 14.98
CA ILE A 100 3.33 -0.04 15.61
C ILE A 100 2.63 -0.36 16.94
N VAL A 101 2.43 0.65 17.79
CA VAL A 101 1.69 0.50 19.05
C VAL A 101 0.28 -0.02 18.78
N SER A 102 -0.46 0.57 17.83
CA SER A 102 -1.80 0.12 17.47
C SER A 102 -1.84 -1.34 16.99
N PHE A 103 -0.84 -1.77 16.23
CA PHE A 103 -0.73 -3.15 15.76
C PHE A 103 -0.53 -4.14 16.92
N PHE A 104 0.41 -3.84 17.84
CA PHE A 104 0.66 -4.70 18.99
C PHE A 104 -0.48 -4.69 20.01
N LEU A 105 -1.16 -3.56 20.20
CA LEU A 105 -2.38 -3.51 21.02
C LEU A 105 -3.45 -4.46 20.46
N ASN A 106 -3.60 -4.54 19.13
CA ASN A 106 -4.55 -5.46 18.52
C ASN A 106 -4.25 -6.93 18.89
N ILE A 107 -2.98 -7.32 18.83
CA ILE A 107 -2.53 -8.67 19.24
C ILE A 107 -2.84 -8.93 20.73
N LEU A 108 -2.63 -7.94 21.60
CA LEU A 108 -2.84 -8.10 23.04
C LEU A 108 -4.31 -8.19 23.44
N TYR A 109 -5.18 -7.36 22.83
CA TYR A 109 -6.59 -7.25 23.20
C TYR A 109 -7.51 -8.25 22.48
N PHE A 110 -7.15 -8.71 21.26
CA PHE A 110 -7.96 -9.64 20.47
C PHE A 110 -7.37 -11.06 20.41
N LYS A 111 -6.65 -11.45 21.47
CA LYS A 111 -5.87 -12.69 21.57
C LYS A 111 -6.68 -13.98 21.33
N GLU A 112 -8.00 -13.95 21.49
CA GLU A 112 -8.89 -15.10 21.30
C GLU A 112 -9.27 -15.34 19.83
N ASP A 113 -9.03 -14.37 18.93
CA ASP A 113 -9.52 -14.38 17.55
C ASP A 113 -8.38 -14.17 16.54
N ILE A 114 -7.32 -14.96 16.70
CA ILE A 114 -6.10 -14.95 15.88
C ILE A 114 -6.41 -15.18 14.38
N ASN A 115 -7.58 -15.74 14.08
CA ASN A 115 -8.08 -16.04 12.75
C ASN A 115 -8.83 -14.86 12.09
N ARG A 116 -8.55 -13.62 12.49
CA ARG A 116 -9.15 -12.43 11.89
C ARG A 116 -8.13 -11.41 11.38
N SER A 117 -8.56 -10.66 10.37
CA SER A 117 -7.83 -9.50 9.87
C SER A 117 -7.81 -8.37 10.90
N PHE A 118 -6.66 -7.74 11.11
CA PHE A 118 -6.49 -6.62 12.06
C PHE A 118 -7.06 -5.30 11.51
N THR A 119 -8.36 -5.27 11.26
CA THR A 119 -9.04 -4.20 10.50
C THR A 119 -8.92 -2.83 11.15
N TYR A 120 -8.96 -2.74 12.49
CA TYR A 120 -8.79 -1.46 13.19
C TYR A 120 -7.37 -0.89 13.05
N SER A 121 -6.35 -1.73 13.20
CA SER A 121 -4.96 -1.34 13.00
C SER A 121 -4.69 -0.97 11.55
N PHE A 122 -5.31 -1.70 10.60
CA PHE A 122 -5.29 -1.34 9.18
C PHE A 122 -5.87 0.05 8.95
N ALA A 123 -7.08 0.34 9.47
CA ALA A 123 -7.72 1.63 9.30
C ALA A 123 -6.90 2.79 9.88
N ILE A 124 -6.32 2.61 11.07
CA ILE A 124 -5.41 3.58 11.68
C ILE A 124 -4.18 3.80 10.77
N GLY A 125 -3.53 2.73 10.32
CA GLY A 125 -2.35 2.85 9.47
C GLY A 125 -2.65 3.53 8.14
N VAL A 126 -3.79 3.24 7.50
CA VAL A 126 -4.23 3.94 6.28
C VAL A 126 -4.49 5.42 6.54
N LEU A 127 -5.15 5.77 7.65
CA LEU A 127 -5.40 7.17 8.01
C LEU A 127 -4.08 7.94 8.18
N LEU A 128 -3.10 7.34 8.85
CA LEU A 128 -1.77 7.95 9.03
C LEU A 128 -1.02 8.11 7.71
N VAL A 129 -1.06 7.10 6.83
CA VAL A 129 -0.49 7.17 5.47
C VAL A 129 -1.19 8.25 4.64
N LEU A 130 -2.52 8.37 4.74
CA LEU A 130 -3.30 9.41 4.07
C LEU A 130 -2.84 10.80 4.51
N ILE A 131 -2.76 11.06 5.81
CA ILE A 131 -2.32 12.36 6.35
C ILE A 131 -0.90 12.70 5.87
N LEU A 132 0.03 11.75 5.95
CA LEU A 132 1.41 11.96 5.48
C LEU A 132 1.49 12.18 3.96
N SER A 133 0.65 11.50 3.20
CA SER A 133 0.56 11.70 1.75
C SER A 133 0.03 13.09 1.42
N CYS A 134 -0.97 13.59 2.16
CA CYS A 134 -1.44 14.97 2.02
C CYS A 134 -0.33 15.98 2.35
N LEU A 135 0.43 15.77 3.44
CA LEU A 135 1.57 16.64 3.76
C LEU A 135 2.63 16.65 2.65
N TYR A 136 2.93 15.49 2.08
CA TYR A 136 3.84 15.36 0.95
C TYR A 136 3.34 16.13 -0.29
N LEU A 137 2.06 15.99 -0.64
CA LEU A 137 1.45 16.71 -1.76
C LEU A 137 1.47 18.23 -1.53
N ILE A 138 1.15 18.68 -0.31
CA ILE A 138 1.22 20.10 0.08
C ILE A 138 2.65 20.64 -0.05
N GLU A 139 3.67 19.88 0.35
CA GLU A 139 5.06 20.30 0.18
C GLU A 139 5.46 20.40 -1.29
N ILE A 140 5.03 19.47 -2.15
CA ILE A 140 5.29 19.55 -3.58
C ILE A 140 4.65 20.78 -4.20
N PHE A 141 3.36 21.00 -3.92
CA PHE A 141 2.62 22.12 -4.51
C PHE A 141 3.14 23.48 -4.05
N ASN A 142 3.67 23.57 -2.83
CA ASN A 142 4.31 24.79 -2.34
C ASN A 142 5.79 24.93 -2.73
N SER A 143 6.32 24.02 -3.54
CA SER A 143 7.70 24.07 -4.01
C SER A 143 7.78 24.42 -5.49
N GLU A 144 8.95 24.86 -5.95
CA GLU A 144 9.24 25.07 -7.38
C GLU A 144 9.07 23.78 -8.22
N LYS A 145 8.95 22.61 -7.58
CA LYS A 145 8.70 21.32 -8.22
C LYS A 145 7.26 21.17 -8.74
N ILE A 146 6.34 22.09 -8.44
CA ILE A 146 4.94 22.05 -8.91
C ILE A 146 4.81 21.96 -10.43
N LEU A 147 5.72 22.55 -11.21
CA LEU A 147 5.63 22.50 -12.68
C LEU A 147 5.86 21.09 -13.24
N ASN A 148 6.55 20.22 -12.49
CA ASN A 148 7.04 18.93 -12.98
C ASN A 148 6.71 17.75 -12.05
N PHE A 149 5.77 17.88 -11.11
CA PHE A 149 5.45 16.80 -10.15
C PHE A 149 5.05 15.50 -10.86
N LYS A 150 4.37 15.59 -12.01
CA LYS A 150 3.96 14.43 -12.83
C LYS A 150 5.13 13.64 -13.39
N LYS A 151 6.34 14.21 -13.40
CA LYS A 151 7.59 13.56 -13.84
C LYS A 151 8.30 12.85 -12.70
N SER A 152 7.79 12.94 -11.47
CA SER A 152 8.30 12.19 -10.33
C SER A 152 7.59 10.85 -10.20
N VAL A 153 8.35 9.76 -10.10
CA VAL A 153 7.78 8.43 -9.83
C VAL A 153 7.07 8.37 -8.48
N PHE A 154 7.55 9.12 -7.50
CA PHE A 154 7.01 9.13 -6.13
C PHE A 154 5.59 9.67 -6.07
N PHE A 155 5.27 10.69 -6.88
CA PHE A 155 3.92 11.25 -6.97
C PHE A 155 2.91 10.17 -7.40
N TRP A 156 3.19 9.49 -8.51
CA TRP A 156 2.32 8.45 -9.04
C TRP A 156 2.22 7.23 -8.11
N TYR A 157 3.31 6.89 -7.42
CA TYR A 157 3.32 5.80 -6.46
C TYR A 157 2.46 6.12 -5.23
N ILE A 158 2.60 7.32 -4.66
CA ILE A 158 1.76 7.74 -3.53
C ILE A 158 0.30 7.84 -3.95
N LEU A 159 0.03 8.35 -5.15
CA LEU A 159 -1.33 8.36 -5.71
C LEU A 159 -1.92 6.94 -5.80
N GLY A 160 -1.15 5.96 -6.31
CA GLY A 160 -1.60 4.57 -6.37
C GLY A 160 -1.88 3.96 -5.00
N ILE A 161 -1.03 4.23 -4.00
CA ILE A 161 -1.29 3.82 -2.60
C ILE A 161 -2.62 4.38 -2.10
N LEU A 162 -2.86 5.68 -2.29
CA LEU A 162 -4.09 6.34 -1.85
C LEU A 162 -5.32 5.79 -2.55
N VAL A 163 -5.25 5.62 -3.88
CA VAL A 163 -6.34 5.10 -4.70
C VAL A 163 -6.76 3.70 -4.26
N PHE A 164 -5.84 2.86 -3.81
CA PHE A 164 -6.19 1.55 -3.23
C PHE A 164 -6.71 1.66 -1.80
N HIS A 165 -5.91 2.22 -0.89
CA HIS A 165 -6.13 2.06 0.55
C HIS A 165 -7.28 2.92 1.07
N VAL A 166 -7.45 4.13 0.54
CA VAL A 166 -8.45 5.07 1.04
C VAL A 166 -9.87 4.57 0.78
N PRO A 167 -10.25 4.08 -0.43
CA PRO A 167 -11.56 3.48 -0.65
C PRO A 167 -11.71 2.08 -0.05
N PHE A 168 -10.62 1.29 0.02
CA PHE A 168 -10.69 -0.06 0.58
C PHE A 168 -11.00 -0.07 2.08
N THR A 169 -10.53 0.94 2.82
CA THR A 169 -10.74 1.05 4.27
C THR A 169 -12.23 1.16 4.67
N PRO A 170 -13.03 2.12 4.17
CA PRO A 170 -14.45 2.20 4.48
C PRO A 170 -15.22 0.98 3.97
N PHE A 171 -14.80 0.37 2.84
CA PHE A 171 -15.38 -0.88 2.36
C PHE A 171 -15.17 -2.04 3.37
N MET A 172 -13.94 -2.22 3.87
CA MET A 172 -13.61 -3.19 4.91
C MET A 172 -14.37 -2.94 6.23
N LEU A 173 -14.45 -1.68 6.67
CA LEU A 173 -15.18 -1.31 7.88
C LEU A 173 -16.68 -1.57 7.73
N ALA A 174 -17.27 -1.28 6.56
CA ALA A 174 -18.67 -1.51 6.30
C ALA A 174 -19.05 -3.00 6.39
N ILE A 175 -18.23 -3.89 5.82
CA ILE A 175 -18.44 -5.34 5.94
C ILE A 175 -18.46 -5.78 7.42
N ASN A 176 -17.52 -5.29 8.22
CA ASN A 176 -17.42 -5.64 9.63
C ASN A 176 -18.53 -5.03 10.50
N TRP A 177 -18.90 -3.77 10.28
CA TRP A 177 -19.83 -3.05 11.15
C TRP A 177 -21.30 -3.31 10.83
N PHE A 178 -21.64 -3.45 9.56
CA PHE A 178 -23.02 -3.69 9.15
C PHE A 178 -23.39 -5.17 9.12
N LEU A 179 -22.46 -6.06 9.52
CA LEU A 179 -22.62 -7.52 9.46
C LEU A 179 -23.14 -8.01 8.11
N ILE A 180 -22.82 -7.27 7.04
CA ILE A 180 -23.23 -7.62 5.69
C ILE A 180 -22.49 -8.91 5.39
N LYS A 181 -23.24 -9.99 5.12
CA LYS A 181 -22.66 -11.25 4.69
C LYS A 181 -21.75 -10.93 3.50
N GLN A 182 -20.46 -11.18 3.66
CA GLN A 182 -19.48 -10.90 2.63
C GLN A 182 -19.86 -11.70 1.38
N ASP A 183 -20.23 -10.97 0.33
CA ASP A 183 -20.38 -11.55 -1.00
C ASP A 183 -19.00 -11.59 -1.63
N ASP A 184 -18.45 -12.80 -1.79
CA ASP A 184 -17.11 -13.01 -2.33
C ASP A 184 -16.95 -12.46 -3.75
N SER A 185 -18.03 -12.38 -4.53
CA SER A 185 -18.02 -11.77 -5.85
C SER A 185 -17.89 -10.25 -5.76
N ILE A 186 -18.64 -9.58 -4.87
CA ILE A 186 -18.53 -8.12 -4.66
C ILE A 186 -17.16 -7.76 -4.11
N PHE A 187 -16.69 -8.51 -3.10
CA PHE A 187 -15.37 -8.31 -2.52
C PHE A 187 -14.26 -8.45 -3.57
N SER A 188 -14.29 -9.52 -4.36
CA SER A 188 -13.31 -9.76 -5.42
C SER A 188 -13.32 -8.67 -6.47
N LEU A 189 -14.50 -8.18 -6.88
CA LEU A 189 -14.63 -7.10 -7.84
C LEU A 189 -14.06 -5.79 -7.32
N VAL A 190 -14.40 -5.38 -6.09
CA VAL A 190 -13.89 -4.14 -5.48
C VAL A 190 -12.37 -4.18 -5.35
N VAL A 191 -11.83 -5.26 -4.79
CA VAL A 191 -10.38 -5.43 -4.62
C VAL A 191 -9.66 -5.43 -5.96
N PHE A 192 -10.23 -6.07 -6.98
CA PHE A 192 -9.66 -6.08 -8.33
C PHE A 192 -9.61 -4.69 -8.96
N ILE A 193 -10.72 -3.93 -8.91
CA ILE A 193 -10.77 -2.56 -9.46
C ILE A 193 -9.76 -1.66 -8.78
N LEU A 194 -9.68 -1.71 -7.44
CA LEU A 194 -8.73 -0.88 -6.69
C LEU A 194 -7.27 -1.23 -7.03
N ASN A 195 -6.94 -2.52 -7.16
CA ASN A 195 -5.62 -2.96 -7.62
C ASN A 195 -5.33 -2.52 -9.05
N PHE A 196 -6.30 -2.66 -9.95
CA PHE A 196 -6.16 -2.22 -11.35
C PHE A 196 -5.82 -0.74 -11.43
N LEU A 197 -6.53 0.11 -10.69
CA LEU A 197 -6.28 1.55 -10.64
C LEU A 197 -4.91 1.86 -10.04
N ALA A 198 -4.54 1.24 -8.91
CA ALA A 198 -3.26 1.47 -8.25
C ALA A 198 -2.06 1.05 -9.12
N HIS A 199 -2.12 -0.15 -9.72
CA HIS A 199 -1.07 -0.62 -10.61
C HIS A 199 -1.01 0.20 -11.90
N SER A 200 -2.13 0.72 -12.40
CA SER A 200 -2.13 1.70 -13.49
C SER A 200 -1.35 2.96 -13.12
N CYS A 201 -1.56 3.51 -11.91
CA CYS A 201 -0.76 4.64 -11.42
C CYS A 201 0.74 4.30 -11.37
N PHE A 202 1.12 3.12 -10.86
CA PHE A 202 2.53 2.72 -10.79
C PHE A 202 3.17 2.62 -12.18
N ILE A 203 2.49 1.99 -13.14
CA ILE A 203 2.95 1.86 -14.52
C ILE A 203 3.12 3.24 -15.16
N ILE A 204 2.13 4.11 -15.02
CA ILE A 204 2.20 5.49 -15.49
C ILE A 204 3.42 6.21 -14.88
N GLY A 205 3.66 6.04 -13.58
CA GLY A 205 4.82 6.59 -12.89
C GLY A 205 6.15 6.12 -13.47
N PHE A 206 6.30 4.82 -13.76
CA PHE A 206 7.52 4.29 -14.36
C PHE A 206 7.73 4.75 -15.81
N ILE A 207 6.66 4.90 -16.59
CA ILE A 207 6.74 5.32 -17.99
C ILE A 207 7.05 6.82 -18.12
N TRP A 208 6.31 7.68 -17.40
CA TRP A 208 6.41 9.13 -17.52
C TRP A 208 7.49 9.78 -16.64
N SER A 209 8.06 9.05 -15.68
CA SER A 209 9.09 9.64 -14.83
C SER A 209 10.40 9.89 -15.58
N GLU A 210 11.07 10.98 -15.18
CA GLU A 210 12.38 11.35 -15.69
C GLU A 210 13.40 11.30 -14.56
N LYS A 211 14.58 10.76 -14.85
CA LYS A 211 15.66 10.52 -13.87
C LYS A 211 15.98 11.75 -13.01
N LYS A 212 15.93 12.95 -13.58
CA LYS A 212 16.24 14.22 -12.91
C LYS A 212 15.28 14.59 -11.77
N TYR A 213 14.07 14.03 -11.72
CA TYR A 213 13.06 14.30 -10.69
C TYR A 213 12.88 13.16 -9.67
N ASN A 214 13.75 12.14 -9.71
CA ASN A 214 13.63 10.91 -8.91
C ASN A 214 14.70 10.80 -7.80
N TYR A 215 15.17 11.93 -7.27
CA TYR A 215 16.15 12.02 -6.18
C TYR A 215 15.51 12.30 -4.81
#